data_AF-A0A954F5N4-F1
#
_entry.id   AF-A0A954F5N4-F1
#
_cell.length_a   1.000
_cell.length_b   1.000
_cell.length_c   1.000
_cell.angle_alpha   90.00
_cell.angle_beta   90.00
_cell.angle_gamma   90.00
#
_symmetry.space_group_name_H-M   'P 1'
#
loop_
_entity.id
_entity.type
_entity.pdbx_description
1 polymer ?
#
loop_
_entity_poly.entity_id
_entity_poly.type
_entity_poly.pdbx_seq_one_letter_code
_entity_poly.pdbx_strand_id
1 'polypeptide(L)' 'DRQADGKSILSLMTLSAAEGDSLILRIQGPDSQELLAALTELVSSGFQEMS' A
#
# COMPACT_ATOMS: atom_id res chain seq x y z
N ASP A 1 -5.30 -16.30 -3.53
CA ASP A 1 -5.10 -14.84 -3.39
C ASP A 1 -4.98 -14.47 -1.91
N ARG A 2 -3.92 -13.76 -1.52
CA ARG A 2 -3.73 -13.25 -0.16
C ARG A 2 -4.21 -11.79 -0.11
N GLN A 3 -4.84 -11.37 0.97
CA GLN A 3 -5.30 -10.00 1.20
C GLN A 3 -4.95 -9.58 2.62
N ALA A 4 -4.78 -8.28 2.83
CA ALA A 4 -4.50 -7.69 4.14
C ALA A 4 -5.22 -6.34 4.28
N ASP A 5 -5.48 -5.94 5.53
CA ASP A 5 -5.93 -4.59 5.84
C ASP A 5 -4.74 -3.63 5.81
N GLY A 6 -4.77 -2.69 4.86
CA GLY A 6 -3.73 -1.68 4.67
C GLY A 6 -3.53 -0.71 5.85
N LYS A 7 -4.46 -0.68 6.82
CA LYS A 7 -4.34 0.13 8.04
C LYS A 7 -3.77 -0.64 9.24
N SER A 8 -3.58 -1.96 9.11
CA SER A 8 -3.10 -2.82 10.18
C SER A 8 -1.69 -3.33 9.87
N ILE A 9 -0.70 -2.84 10.61
CA ILE A 9 0.69 -3.29 10.47
C ILE A 9 0.83 -4.80 10.65
N LEU A 10 0.07 -5.40 11.57
CA LEU A 10 0.08 -6.85 11.80
C LEU A 10 -0.47 -7.60 10.57
N SER A 11 -1.56 -7.11 9.98
CA SER A 11 -2.13 -7.72 8.78
C SER A 11 -1.17 -7.63 7.59
N LEU A 12 -0.51 -6.49 7.40
CA LEU A 12 0.49 -6.31 6.35
C LEU A 12 1.69 -7.24 6.53
N MET A 13 2.19 -7.41 7.75
CA MET A 13 3.30 -8.36 8.03
C MET A 13 2.91 -9.80 7.65
N THR A 14 1.66 -10.21 7.90
CA THR A 14 1.16 -11.54 7.51
C THR A 14 0.94 -11.69 6.00
N LEU A 15 0.80 -10.60 5.24
CA LEU A 15 0.73 -10.66 3.78
C LEU A 15 2.02 -11.22 3.20
N SER A 16 3.15 -10.88 3.84
CA SER A 16 4.51 -11.31 3.45
C SER A 16 4.76 -11.14 1.94
N ALA A 17 4.45 -9.92 1.46
CA ALA A 17 4.81 -9.48 0.11
C ALA A 17 6.31 -9.16 0.06
N ALA A 18 6.96 -9.54 -1.04
CA ALA A 18 8.38 -9.34 -1.26
C ALA A 18 8.65 -8.30 -2.37
N GLU A 19 9.89 -7.83 -2.47
CA GLU A 19 10.33 -7.05 -3.61
C GLU A 19 10.06 -7.81 -4.92
N GLY A 20 9.48 -7.13 -5.90
CA GLY A 20 9.07 -7.72 -7.18
C GLY A 20 7.64 -8.27 -7.19
N ASP A 21 6.98 -8.40 -6.03
CA ASP A 21 5.55 -8.75 -6.01
C ASP A 21 4.70 -7.60 -6.55
N SER A 22 3.67 -7.94 -7.34
CA SER A 22 2.64 -7.00 -7.76
C SER A 22 1.47 -7.02 -6.79
N LEU A 23 1.10 -5.85 -6.26
CA LEU A 23 -0.03 -5.70 -5.33
C LEU A 23 -1.17 -4.93 -5.98
N ILE A 24 -2.40 -5.30 -5.62
CA ILE A 24 -3.60 -4.56 -6.01
C ILE A 24 -4.13 -3.82 -4.78
N LEU A 25 -4.15 -2.49 -4.84
CA LEU A 25 -4.75 -1.66 -3.81
C LEU A 25 -6.25 -1.52 -4.03
N ARG A 26 -7.04 -1.85 -3.00
CA ARG A 26 -8.48 -1.60 -2.98
C ARG A 26 -8.78 -0.56 -1.91
N ILE A 27 -9.27 0.60 -2.33
CA ILE A 27 -9.56 1.74 -1.45
C ILE A 27 -11.04 2.08 -1.62
N GLN A 28 -11.75 2.26 -0.51
CA GLN A 28 -13.18 2.54 -0.48
C GLN A 28 -13.45 3.56 0.62
N GLY A 29 -14.25 4.58 0.30
CA GLY A 29 -14.55 5.67 1.23
C GLY A 29 -14.64 7.02 0.53
N PRO A 30 -15.15 8.04 1.23
CA PRO A 30 -15.30 9.40 0.70
C PRO A 30 -13.97 10.05 0.33
N ASP A 31 -12.87 9.61 0.94
CA ASP A 31 -11.49 10.08 0.79
C ASP A 31 -10.64 9.20 -0.15
N SER A 32 -11.25 8.22 -0.81
CA SER A 32 -10.52 7.19 -1.57
C SER A 32 -9.61 7.73 -2.68
N GLN A 33 -10.00 8.82 -3.35
CA GLN A 33 -9.20 9.42 -4.42
C GLN A 33 -7.95 10.13 -3.87
N GLU A 34 -8.10 10.86 -2.77
CA GLU A 34 -6.99 11.56 -2.11
C GLU A 34 -5.99 10.55 -1.54
N LEU A 35 -6.49 9.50 -0.88
CA LEU A 35 -5.66 8.44 -0.34
C LEU A 35 -4.93 7.68 -1.46
N LEU A 36 -5.59 7.42 -2.58
CA LEU A 36 -4.96 6.78 -3.74
C LEU A 36 -3.81 7.65 -4.28
N ALA A 37 -3.99 8.97 -4.39
CA ALA A 37 -2.95 9.88 -4.85
C ALA A 37 -1.75 9.88 -3.91
N ALA A 38 -1.98 10.02 -2.59
CA ALA A 38 -0.92 10.03 -1.59
C ALA A 38 -0.15 8.69 -1.54
N LEU A 39 -0.84 7.55 -1.62
CA LEU A 39 -0.19 6.23 -1.67
C LEU A 39 0.61 6.03 -2.95
N THR A 40 0.11 6.53 -4.08
CA THR A 40 0.84 6.46 -5.36
C THR A 40 2.13 7.27 -5.30
N GLU A 41 2.06 8.50 -4.76
CA GLU A 41 3.23 9.34 -4.56
C GLU A 41 4.25 8.66 -3.64
N LEU A 42 3.82 8.17 -2.47
CA LEU A 42 4.66 7.48 -1.50
C LEU A 42 5.42 6.30 -2.13
N VAL A 43 4.71 5.41 -2.83
CA VAL A 43 5.31 4.24 -3.49
C VAL A 43 6.24 4.66 -4.63
N SER A 44 5.85 5.64 -5.46
CA SER A 44 6.67 6.14 -6.57
C SER A 44 7.97 6.81 -6.10
N SER A 45 7.95 7.41 -4.90
CA SER A 45 9.12 8.00 -4.25
C SER A 45 10.04 6.98 -3.56
N GLY A 46 9.73 5.68 -3.65
CA GLY A 46 10.48 4.65 -2.94
C GLY A 46 10.43 4.83 -1.42
N PHE A 47 9.25 5.16 -0.89
CA PHE A 47 9.04 5.40 0.54
C PHE A 47 9.96 6.48 1.15
N GLN A 48 10.47 7.41 0.32
CA GLN A 48 11.41 8.47 0.71
C GLN A 48 12.76 7.94 1.25
N GLU A 49 13.10 6.67 1.00
CA GLU A 49 14.33 6.05 1.50
C GLU A 49 15.59 6.45 0.69
N MET A 50 15.39 7.04 -0.49
CA MET A 50 16.46 7.42 -1.43
C MET A 50 16.86 8.90 -1.35
N SER A 51 16.47 9.61 -0.27
CA SER A 51 16.87 11.01 -0.03
C SER A 51 18.17 11.16 0.74
#